data_AF-A0A7J0GIB1-F1
#
_entry.id   AF-A0A7J0GIB1-F1
#
_cell.length_a   1.000
_cell.length_b   1.000
_cell.length_c   1.000
_cell.angle_alpha   90.00
_cell.angle_beta   90.00
_cell.angle_gamma   90.00
#
_symmetry.space_group_name_H-M   'P 1'
#
loop_
_entity.id
_entity.type
_entity.pdbx_description
1 polymer ?
#
loop_
_entity_poly.entity_id
_entity_poly.type
_entity_poly.pdbx_seq_one_letter_code
_entity_poly.pdbx_strand_id
1 'polypeptide(L)'
;MMCVYIVYMGAATSPNGTLRDDHTQILTSLSKRKRNALVHTYKNGFSGFAARLTKEEAKSMVDKPGVVSVFGQSRRVLPTVVWAQFRHGGMGPAWKAKISPPPTVIDAKRNSHFDEIDDDDARNCKLNALDDDKVRGKIVVCEHIENQYSDNEKLDGIISQGGIGVILVDDDLRFISSTYGSSPMSPDIAAPGVNILAAWRGNDTSEALKGQAPPLFYVLSGTSMSCPHVSGIAAAVKSKFPTWGPSAIKSAIMTTATQTNNMKGPITTDLGAVATPYDYGAGEVTTTKPLQPGLVYETNTVDYLEFLCVFGYDISKIKLISTVVPDGFTCPEGLSADLISNMNYPSIAISGFDGKESKMAIRTVTNVGVDDETLYTATVDVPTGLKVEVMPEKLQFTKSNKKLGYGVIFTSTTSSQKEDLFGSITWTNGKYKVRTPFVVTS
;
A
#
# COMPACT_ATOMS: atom_id res chain seq x y z
N MET A 1 25.22 2.63 -5.28
CA MET A 1 24.06 1.74 -5.53
C MET A 1 23.02 2.50 -6.35
N MET A 2 22.35 1.86 -7.32
CA MET A 2 21.32 2.53 -8.14
C MET A 2 19.93 2.31 -7.52
N CYS A 3 19.20 3.39 -7.29
CA CYS A 3 17.82 3.38 -6.79
C CYS A 3 16.87 3.94 -7.87
N VAL A 4 15.57 3.71 -7.73
CA VAL A 4 14.58 4.35 -8.60
C VAL A 4 14.29 5.74 -8.05
N TYR A 5 14.34 6.74 -8.92
CA TYR A 5 14.00 8.12 -8.62
C TYR A 5 12.89 8.59 -9.54
N ILE A 6 11.95 9.37 -9.02
CA ILE A 6 10.89 10.03 -9.80
C ILE A 6 11.34 11.46 -10.06
N VAL A 7 11.49 11.82 -11.33
CA VAL A 7 11.81 13.17 -11.80
C VAL A 7 10.51 13.83 -12.23
N TYR A 8 10.05 14.79 -11.45
CA TYR A 8 8.84 15.57 -11.71
C TYR A 8 9.20 16.85 -12.47
N MET A 9 8.49 17.11 -13.56
CA MET A 9 8.74 18.21 -14.50
C MET A 9 7.55 19.18 -14.62
N GLY A 10 6.66 19.19 -13.64
CA GLY A 10 5.49 20.09 -13.60
C GLY A 10 4.23 19.51 -14.26
N ALA A 11 3.17 20.32 -14.34
CA ALA A 11 1.92 19.95 -14.98
C ALA A 11 2.12 19.57 -16.46
N ALA A 12 1.30 18.63 -16.96
CA ALA A 12 1.31 18.28 -18.37
C ALA A 12 0.78 19.47 -19.20
N THR A 13 1.51 19.86 -20.24
CA THR A 13 1.17 21.02 -21.08
C THR A 13 0.22 20.68 -22.22
N SER A 14 -0.08 19.40 -22.44
CA SER A 14 -0.97 18.92 -23.51
C SER A 14 -1.84 17.76 -23.03
N PRO A 15 -3.17 17.83 -23.22
CA PRO A 15 -4.08 16.74 -22.91
C PRO A 15 -3.90 15.52 -23.84
N ASN A 16 -3.19 15.66 -24.97
CA ASN A 16 -2.90 14.58 -25.91
C ASN A 16 -1.62 13.79 -25.57
N GLY A 17 -0.96 14.10 -24.44
CA GLY A 17 0.21 13.36 -23.95
C GLY A 17 1.50 13.61 -24.74
N THR A 18 1.58 14.68 -25.54
CA THR A 18 2.83 15.15 -26.17
C THR A 18 3.78 15.70 -25.11
N LEU A 19 5.01 15.18 -25.11
CA LEU A 19 6.05 15.54 -24.16
C LEU A 19 6.60 16.95 -24.46
N ARG A 20 6.95 17.71 -23.43
CA ARG A 20 7.69 18.97 -23.58
C ARG A 20 9.09 18.71 -24.19
N ASP A 21 9.66 19.71 -24.86
CA ASP A 21 10.97 19.61 -25.50
C ASP A 21 12.09 19.30 -24.48
N ASP A 22 12.04 19.92 -23.30
CA ASP A 22 12.94 19.65 -22.18
C ASP A 22 12.83 18.19 -21.68
N HIS A 23 11.61 17.67 -21.55
CA HIS A 23 11.35 16.27 -21.17
C HIS A 23 11.90 15.30 -22.22
N THR A 24 11.65 15.57 -23.51
CA THR A 24 12.16 14.76 -24.62
C THR A 24 13.69 14.76 -24.68
N GLN A 25 14.31 15.92 -24.47
CA GLN A 25 15.76 16.08 -24.45
C GLN A 25 16.41 15.29 -23.30
N ILE A 26 15.81 15.33 -22.10
CA ILE A 26 16.30 14.59 -20.94
C ILE A 26 16.17 13.08 -21.16
N LEU A 27 15.02 12.59 -21.63
CA LEU A 27 14.81 11.18 -21.95
C LEU A 27 15.77 10.67 -23.03
N THR A 28 16.02 11.48 -24.05
CA THR A 28 16.98 11.15 -25.11
C THR A 28 18.40 11.06 -24.55
N SER A 29 18.78 11.99 -23.66
CA SER A 29 20.09 11.96 -23.00
C SER A 29 20.28 10.75 -22.08
N LEU A 30 19.23 10.34 -21.36
CA LEU A 30 19.23 9.16 -20.49
C LEU A 30 19.29 7.87 -21.30
N SER A 31 18.49 7.78 -22.36
CA SER A 31 18.40 6.60 -23.22
C SER A 31 19.69 6.37 -24.02
N LYS A 32 20.37 7.45 -24.44
CA LYS A 32 21.70 7.38 -25.07
C LYS A 32 22.78 6.89 -24.11
N ARG A 33 22.71 7.25 -22.82
CA ARG A 33 23.70 6.84 -21.81
C ARG A 33 23.46 5.42 -21.29
N LYS A 34 22.20 5.02 -21.07
CA LYS A 34 21.83 3.73 -20.46
C LYS A 34 20.46 3.26 -20.98
N ARG A 35 20.45 2.25 -21.86
CA ARG A 35 19.21 1.71 -22.48
C ARG A 35 18.11 1.29 -21.49
N ASN A 36 18.48 0.87 -20.27
CA ASN A 36 17.53 0.35 -19.26
C ASN A 36 17.38 1.28 -18.04
N ALA A 37 17.79 2.56 -18.14
CA ALA A 37 17.66 3.49 -17.02
C ALA A 37 16.21 3.97 -16.83
N LEU A 38 15.42 4.06 -17.90
CA LEU A 38 14.04 4.52 -17.83
C LEU A 38 13.12 3.40 -17.31
N VAL A 39 12.37 3.69 -16.26
CA VAL A 39 11.38 2.77 -15.67
C VAL A 39 9.98 3.09 -16.17
N HIS A 40 9.61 4.38 -16.18
CA HIS A 40 8.29 4.83 -16.59
C HIS A 40 8.29 6.31 -17.02
N THR A 41 7.34 6.72 -17.86
CA THR A 41 7.14 8.12 -18.28
C THR A 41 5.71 8.56 -17.99
N TYR A 42 5.58 9.64 -17.24
CA TYR A 42 4.31 10.28 -16.87
C TYR A 42 3.97 11.38 -17.89
N LYS A 43 2.76 11.35 -18.44
CA LYS A 43 2.33 12.24 -19.54
C LYS A 43 0.89 12.78 -19.48
N ASN A 44 0.03 12.23 -18.62
CA ASN A 44 -1.43 12.49 -18.69
C ASN A 44 -1.99 13.35 -17.53
N GLY A 45 -1.19 13.71 -16.53
CA GLY A 45 -1.61 14.57 -15.41
C GLY A 45 -0.49 15.48 -14.93
N PHE A 46 0.73 14.95 -14.97
CA PHE A 46 1.96 15.72 -14.88
C PHE A 46 2.99 15.18 -15.88
N SER A 47 3.96 16.03 -16.21
CA SER A 47 5.13 15.67 -16.99
C SER A 47 6.22 15.15 -16.05
N GLY A 48 6.80 13.99 -16.34
CA GLY A 48 7.93 13.48 -15.58
C GLY A 48 8.28 12.04 -15.96
N PHE A 49 9.25 11.44 -15.26
CA PHE A 49 9.63 10.04 -15.48
C PHE A 49 10.23 9.41 -14.23
N ALA A 50 10.10 8.09 -14.11
CA ALA A 50 10.82 7.29 -13.13
C ALA A 50 12.05 6.67 -13.80
N ALA A 51 13.23 6.78 -13.19
CA ALA A 51 14.47 6.23 -13.71
C ALA A 51 15.36 5.62 -12.61
N ARG A 52 16.14 4.59 -12.97
CA ARG A 52 17.19 4.04 -12.12
C ARG A 52 18.41 4.94 -12.19
N LEU A 53 18.72 5.64 -11.10
CA LEU A 53 19.82 6.60 -11.00
C LEU A 53 20.68 6.29 -9.76
N THR A 54 21.94 6.67 -9.81
CA THR A 54 22.79 6.84 -8.62
C THR A 54 22.37 8.09 -7.84
N LYS A 55 22.81 8.22 -6.59
CA LYS A 55 22.49 9.39 -5.74
C LYS A 55 23.06 10.67 -6.34
N GLU A 56 24.22 10.58 -6.98
CA GLU A 56 24.92 11.65 -7.68
C GLU A 56 24.19 12.04 -8.98
N GLU A 57 23.76 11.04 -9.76
CA GLU A 57 22.95 11.28 -10.96
C GLU A 57 21.61 11.94 -10.57
N ALA A 58 20.92 11.46 -9.54
CA ALA A 58 19.67 12.05 -9.06
C ALA A 58 19.85 13.51 -8.62
N LYS A 59 20.93 13.82 -7.89
CA LYS A 59 21.30 15.21 -7.56
C LYS A 59 21.53 16.06 -8.80
N SER A 60 22.22 15.56 -9.82
CA SER A 60 22.46 16.31 -11.06
C SER A 60 21.19 16.58 -11.87
N MET A 61 20.15 15.76 -11.70
CA MET A 61 18.88 15.93 -12.42
C MET A 61 18.07 17.11 -11.90
N VAL A 62 18.27 17.48 -10.63
CA VAL A 62 17.62 18.60 -9.95
C VAL A 62 18.00 19.97 -10.57
N ASP A 63 19.10 20.03 -11.31
CA ASP A 63 19.61 21.22 -11.98
C ASP A 63 19.28 21.27 -13.48
N LYS A 64 18.62 20.25 -14.02
CA LYS A 64 18.25 20.22 -15.45
C LYS A 64 17.06 21.13 -15.74
N PRO A 65 17.07 21.86 -16.88
CA PRO A 65 15.92 22.65 -17.32
C PRO A 65 14.64 21.80 -17.39
N GLY A 66 13.54 22.34 -16.86
CA GLY A 66 12.24 21.66 -16.84
C GLY A 66 12.06 20.65 -15.69
N VAL A 67 13.11 20.30 -14.95
CA VAL A 67 12.98 19.46 -13.74
C VAL A 67 12.60 20.34 -12.56
N VAL A 68 11.44 20.04 -11.97
CA VAL A 68 10.91 20.76 -10.81
C VAL A 68 11.38 20.10 -9.52
N SER A 69 11.34 18.76 -9.45
CA SER A 69 11.80 18.00 -8.28
C SER A 69 12.24 16.59 -8.63
N VAL A 70 13.09 16.01 -7.79
CA VAL A 70 13.58 14.63 -7.91
C VAL A 70 13.37 13.93 -6.57
N PHE A 71 12.53 12.92 -6.56
CA PHE A 71 12.18 12.15 -5.37
C PHE A 71 12.91 10.80 -5.41
N GLY A 72 13.59 10.45 -4.33
CA GLY A 72 14.05 9.07 -4.13
C GLY A 72 12.85 8.18 -3.83
N GLN A 73 12.70 7.06 -4.54
CA GLN A 73 11.76 6.04 -4.11
C GLN A 73 12.37 5.38 -2.87
N SER A 74 11.93 5.79 -1.68
CA SER A 74 12.31 5.16 -0.41
C SER A 74 11.97 3.67 -0.44
N ARG A 75 12.69 2.89 0.39
CA ARG A 75 12.41 1.47 0.63
C ARG A 75 10.89 1.30 0.77
N ARG A 76 10.33 0.25 0.15
CA ARG A 76 8.89 -0.05 0.27
C ARG A 76 8.59 -0.44 1.72
N VAL A 77 8.37 0.59 2.51
CA VAL A 77 7.71 0.58 3.79
C VAL A 77 6.22 0.58 3.44
N LEU A 78 5.46 -0.35 4.01
CA LEU A 78 4.00 -0.29 3.99
C LEU A 78 3.53 0.60 5.12
N PRO A 79 2.90 1.75 4.84
CA PRO A 79 2.19 2.53 5.84
C PRO A 79 0.73 2.12 5.66
N THR A 80 0.30 1.11 6.41
CA THR A 80 -1.12 0.79 6.51
C THR A 80 -1.79 1.96 7.26
N VAL A 81 -2.98 2.45 6.86
CA VAL A 81 -3.76 3.42 7.67
C VAL A 81 -5.28 3.27 7.47
N VAL A 82 -6.11 3.01 8.49
CA VAL A 82 -7.58 3.19 8.43
C VAL A 82 -8.16 3.78 9.73
N TRP A 83 -8.82 4.93 9.59
CA TRP A 83 -9.82 5.63 10.43
C TRP A 83 -9.61 5.77 11.96
N ALA A 84 -9.13 6.95 12.35
CA ALA A 84 -9.79 7.79 13.35
C ALA A 84 -9.73 9.24 12.84
N GLN A 85 -10.84 9.96 12.95
CA GLN A 85 -11.03 11.42 12.83
C GLN A 85 -9.99 12.22 12.01
N PHE A 86 -10.50 12.94 11.00
CA PHE A 86 -9.85 14.15 10.47
C PHE A 86 -9.23 14.97 11.61
N ARG A 87 -7.89 14.94 11.69
CA ARG A 87 -7.11 16.00 12.30
C ARG A 87 -6.02 16.39 11.32
N HIS A 88 -6.00 17.69 11.06
CA HIS A 88 -5.08 18.37 10.17
C HIS A 88 -3.64 18.08 10.57
N GLY A 89 -2.87 17.55 9.63
CA GLY A 89 -1.44 17.28 9.76
C GLY A 89 -0.87 17.05 8.36
N GLY A 90 -0.98 18.07 7.52
CA GLY A 90 -0.44 18.04 6.16
C GLY A 90 1.07 18.19 6.19
N MET A 91 1.81 17.16 5.81
CA MET A 91 3.19 17.34 5.40
C MET A 91 3.21 17.96 4.01
N GLY A 92 3.52 19.25 3.95
CA GLY A 92 3.72 19.96 2.70
C GLY A 92 4.91 19.39 1.91
N PRO A 93 4.89 19.40 0.57
CA PRO A 93 6.07 19.06 -0.20
C PRO A 93 7.15 20.14 -0.01
N ALA A 94 8.39 19.73 0.21
CA ALA A 94 9.54 20.63 0.17
C ALA A 94 9.72 21.16 -1.27
N TRP A 95 9.27 22.39 -1.53
CA TRP A 95 9.47 23.07 -2.81
C TRP A 95 10.66 24.03 -2.75
N LYS A 96 11.47 24.02 -3.82
CA LYS A 96 12.60 24.93 -4.04
C LYS A 96 12.13 26.37 -4.21
N ALA A 97 12.47 27.24 -3.27
CA ALA A 97 12.70 28.64 -3.57
C ALA A 97 14.16 28.83 -4.03
N LYS A 98 14.40 29.48 -5.17
CA LYS A 98 15.74 29.99 -5.52
C LYS A 98 16.02 31.18 -4.59
N ILE A 99 16.50 30.91 -3.39
CA ILE A 99 17.00 31.92 -2.47
C ILE A 99 18.50 32.04 -2.74
N SER A 100 18.91 33.19 -3.25
CA SER A 100 20.32 33.54 -3.44
C SER A 100 20.57 34.87 -2.73
N PRO A 101 21.54 34.97 -1.80
CA PRO A 101 22.48 33.92 -1.35
C PRO A 101 21.80 32.77 -0.59
N PRO A 102 22.43 31.58 -0.51
CA PRO A 102 21.85 30.44 0.20
C PRO A 102 21.62 30.82 1.67
N PRO A 103 20.42 30.53 2.20
CA PRO A 103 20.10 30.86 3.58
C PRO A 103 20.98 30.05 4.53
N THR A 104 21.40 30.67 5.63
CA THR A 104 22.20 30.00 6.67
C THR A 104 21.31 29.01 7.41
N VAL A 105 21.75 27.76 7.53
CA VAL A 105 21.07 26.73 8.33
C VAL A 105 21.68 26.73 9.73
N ILE A 106 20.85 26.73 10.75
CA ILE A 106 21.28 26.71 12.16
C ILE A 106 20.47 25.67 12.94
N ASP A 107 21.10 25.09 13.96
CA ASP A 107 20.38 24.33 14.98
C ASP A 107 19.55 25.28 15.85
N ALA A 108 18.41 24.79 16.32
CA ALA A 108 17.59 25.49 17.28
C ALA A 108 18.40 25.77 18.56
N LYS A 109 18.36 27.03 19.02
CA LYS A 109 19.12 27.47 20.19
C LYS A 109 18.23 28.25 21.15
N ARG A 110 18.27 27.85 22.41
CA ARG A 110 17.51 28.42 23.51
C ARG A 110 17.70 29.93 23.63
N ASN A 111 16.62 30.63 23.92
CA ASN A 111 16.63 32.01 24.36
C ASN A 111 17.16 32.12 25.79
N SER A 112 18.32 32.75 25.96
CA SER A 112 18.97 32.91 27.27
C SER A 112 18.35 33.99 28.15
N HIS A 113 17.32 34.71 27.68
CA HIS A 113 16.65 35.76 28.46
C HIS A 113 15.56 35.25 29.40
N PHE A 114 15.20 33.96 29.32
CA PHE A 114 14.19 33.36 30.19
C PHE A 114 14.75 32.09 30.86
N ASP A 115 14.72 32.08 32.20
CA ASP A 115 15.26 30.99 33.01
C ASP A 115 14.42 29.70 32.93
N GLU A 116 13.14 29.79 32.54
CA GLU A 116 12.16 28.70 32.51
C GLU A 116 12.12 27.87 31.21
N ILE A 117 12.90 28.20 30.18
CA ILE A 117 12.88 27.48 28.89
C ILE A 117 13.81 26.27 28.96
N ASP A 118 13.32 25.05 28.74
CA ASP A 118 14.16 23.86 28.67
C ASP A 118 14.93 23.78 27.33
N ASP A 119 16.09 23.13 27.32
CA ASP A 119 16.85 22.87 26.09
C ASP A 119 16.05 21.94 25.13
N ASP A 120 15.17 21.10 25.68
CA ASP A 120 14.20 20.30 24.91
C ASP A 120 13.12 21.17 24.23
N ASP A 121 12.65 22.23 24.87
CA ASP A 121 11.69 23.18 24.29
C ASP A 121 12.32 23.93 23.10
N ALA A 122 13.60 24.30 23.23
CA ALA A 122 14.35 24.94 22.16
C ALA A 122 14.60 23.96 21.00
N ARG A 123 15.07 22.74 21.26
CA ARG A 123 15.28 21.69 20.24
C ARG A 123 13.99 21.34 19.48
N ASN A 124 12.84 21.41 20.14
CA ASN A 124 11.53 21.23 19.51
C ASN A 124 10.98 22.48 18.82
N CYS A 125 11.70 23.61 18.80
CA CYS A 125 11.26 24.87 18.23
C CYS A 125 9.90 25.36 18.76
N LYS A 126 9.71 25.24 20.09
CA LYS A 126 8.55 25.81 20.76
C LYS A 126 8.50 27.33 20.55
N LEU A 127 7.28 27.85 20.42
CA LEU A 127 7.02 29.29 20.32
C LEU A 127 7.70 30.03 21.49
N ASN A 128 8.48 31.08 21.16
CA ASN A 128 9.27 31.89 22.09
C ASN A 128 10.45 31.18 22.81
N ALA A 129 10.71 29.90 22.51
CA ALA A 129 11.83 29.17 23.10
C ALA A 129 13.18 29.48 22.42
N LEU A 130 13.14 30.02 21.20
CA LEU A 130 14.32 30.27 20.37
C LEU A 130 14.83 31.71 20.52
N ASP A 131 16.14 31.88 20.37
CA ASP A 131 16.79 33.19 20.31
C ASP A 131 16.47 33.92 18.99
N ASP A 132 15.76 35.04 19.08
CA ASP A 132 15.25 35.81 17.94
C ASP A 132 16.35 36.27 16.96
N ASP A 133 17.51 36.70 17.46
CA ASP A 133 18.59 37.19 16.61
C ASP A 133 19.33 36.04 15.92
N LYS A 134 19.27 34.83 16.50
CA LYS A 134 19.79 33.64 15.84
C LYS A 134 18.86 33.14 14.75
N VAL A 135 17.54 33.19 14.95
CA VAL A 135 16.52 32.69 14.00
C VAL A 135 16.32 33.59 12.78
N ARG A 136 16.37 34.92 12.98
CA ARG A 136 16.05 35.90 11.93
C ARG A 136 16.85 35.69 10.65
N GLY A 137 16.14 35.52 9.52
CA GLY A 137 16.73 35.36 8.19
C GLY A 137 17.40 34.00 7.95
N LYS A 138 17.16 32.99 8.80
CA LYS A 138 17.79 31.66 8.71
C LYS A 138 16.79 30.52 8.56
N ILE A 139 17.30 29.36 8.13
CA ILE A 139 16.58 28.08 8.20
C ILE A 139 16.95 27.42 9.52
N VAL A 140 15.94 27.03 10.31
CA VAL A 140 16.15 26.42 11.63
C VAL A 140 15.94 24.92 11.55
N VAL A 141 16.84 24.14 12.13
CA VAL A 141 16.67 22.69 12.31
C VAL A 141 15.98 22.45 13.64
N CYS A 142 14.85 21.75 13.62
CA CYS A 142 14.08 21.40 14.81
C CYS A 142 13.94 19.89 14.89
N GLU A 143 14.12 19.32 16.06
CA GLU A 143 13.85 17.92 16.31
C GLU A 143 12.34 17.70 16.55
N HIS A 144 11.87 16.52 16.17
CA HIS A 144 10.53 16.03 16.49
C HIS A 144 10.62 15.07 17.67
N ILE A 145 10.50 15.59 18.89
CA ILE A 145 10.44 14.78 20.10
C ILE A 145 8.98 14.75 20.56
N GLU A 146 8.38 13.56 20.45
CA GLU A 146 7.11 13.13 21.07
C GLU A 146 5.99 14.19 21.16
N ASN A 147 5.15 14.35 20.12
CA ASN A 147 3.76 14.86 20.23
C ASN A 147 3.48 16.14 21.07
N GLN A 148 4.48 16.92 21.49
CA GLN A 148 4.29 18.08 22.37
C GLN A 148 3.82 19.32 21.60
N TYR A 149 4.26 19.47 20.35
CA TYR A 149 3.91 20.58 19.46
C TYR A 149 3.74 20.09 18.02
N SER A 150 2.70 20.54 17.35
CA SER A 150 2.45 20.22 15.94
C SER A 150 3.46 20.90 15.01
N ASP A 151 3.69 20.31 13.84
CA ASP A 151 4.59 20.88 12.81
C ASP A 151 4.20 22.31 12.43
N ASN A 152 2.90 22.61 12.43
CA ASN A 152 2.37 23.96 12.17
C ASN A 152 2.74 24.94 13.28
N GLU A 153 2.66 24.54 14.55
CA GLU A 153 3.06 25.40 15.68
C GLU A 153 4.56 25.70 15.67
N LYS A 154 5.39 24.70 15.33
CA LYS A 154 6.84 24.87 15.16
C LYS A 154 7.15 25.83 14.00
N LEU A 155 6.45 25.67 12.88
CA LEU A 155 6.58 26.54 11.71
C LEU A 155 6.14 27.97 12.01
N ASP A 156 4.98 28.15 12.63
CA ASP A 156 4.43 29.46 13.01
C ASP A 156 5.36 30.19 13.97
N GLY A 157 5.96 29.48 14.93
CA GLY A 157 6.96 30.03 15.84
C GLY A 157 8.18 30.60 15.10
N ILE A 158 8.74 29.84 14.17
CA ILE A 158 9.91 30.27 13.39
C ILE A 158 9.57 31.44 12.47
N ILE A 159 8.40 31.41 11.82
CA ILE A 159 7.93 32.52 10.97
C ILE A 159 7.74 33.78 11.80
N SER A 160 7.17 33.66 13.01
CA SER A 160 6.92 34.80 13.90
C SER A 160 8.21 35.50 14.35
N GLN A 161 9.32 34.76 14.47
CA GLN A 161 10.65 35.28 14.84
C GLN A 161 11.50 35.71 13.62
N GLY A 162 10.91 35.71 12.42
CA GLY A 162 11.58 36.15 11.19
C GLY A 162 12.50 35.10 10.56
N GLY A 163 12.36 33.83 10.94
CA GLY A 163 12.99 32.70 10.23
C GLY A 163 12.38 32.52 8.83
N ILE A 164 13.18 32.00 7.90
CA ILE A 164 12.82 31.88 6.48
C ILE A 164 12.60 30.43 6.04
N GLY A 165 12.75 29.47 6.96
CA GLY A 165 12.43 28.06 6.73
C GLY A 165 12.71 27.20 7.95
N VAL A 166 12.19 25.97 7.92
CA VAL A 166 12.40 24.97 8.96
C VAL A 166 12.80 23.64 8.33
N ILE A 167 13.70 22.92 8.99
CA ILE A 167 14.00 21.51 8.73
C ILE A 167 13.55 20.75 9.96
N LEU A 168 12.47 20.00 9.85
CA LEU A 168 12.03 19.09 10.89
C LEU A 168 12.81 17.78 10.75
N VAL A 169 13.60 17.45 11.77
CA VAL A 169 14.27 16.16 11.92
C VAL A 169 13.32 15.27 12.69
N ASP A 170 12.67 14.38 11.94
CA ASP A 170 11.72 13.43 12.48
C ASP A 170 12.22 12.02 12.20
N ASP A 171 12.55 11.29 13.26
CA ASP A 171 13.00 9.90 13.21
C ASP A 171 11.81 8.90 13.17
N ASP A 172 10.59 9.41 13.33
CA ASP A 172 9.33 8.68 13.56
C ASP A 172 8.17 9.16 12.66
N LEU A 173 8.43 9.48 11.39
CA LEU A 173 7.35 9.63 10.38
C LEU A 173 6.70 8.27 10.06
N ARG A 174 5.93 7.78 11.01
CA ARG A 174 5.39 6.43 11.09
C ARG A 174 3.88 6.50 11.19
N PHE A 175 3.22 6.38 10.04
CA PHE A 175 1.79 6.17 9.99
C PHE A 175 1.50 4.69 10.18
N ILE A 176 0.94 4.33 11.35
CA ILE A 176 0.59 2.96 11.73
C ILE A 176 -0.94 2.79 11.67
N SER A 177 -1.45 1.72 11.03
CA SER A 177 -2.86 1.31 11.10
C SER A 177 -3.07 0.23 12.14
N SER A 178 -4.30 0.17 12.64
CA SER A 178 -4.84 -1.04 13.24
C SER A 178 -5.04 -2.16 12.22
N THR A 179 -4.68 -3.37 12.64
CA THR A 179 -5.06 -4.66 12.04
C THR A 179 -6.52 -4.94 12.37
N TYR A 180 -7.35 -5.23 11.35
CA TYR A 180 -8.72 -5.70 11.58
C TYR A 180 -8.81 -7.21 11.33
N GLY A 181 -9.10 -7.96 12.40
CA GLY A 181 -9.80 -9.24 12.35
C GLY A 181 -9.08 -10.43 11.71
N SER A 182 -9.35 -11.61 12.27
CA SER A 182 -8.73 -12.87 11.88
C SER A 182 -9.50 -13.62 10.77
N SER A 183 -10.74 -13.25 10.43
CA SER A 183 -11.53 -13.99 9.41
C SER A 183 -12.70 -13.17 8.79
N PRO A 184 -12.74 -12.98 7.45
CA PRO A 184 -11.73 -13.36 6.47
C PRO A 184 -10.46 -12.54 6.71
N MET A 185 -9.30 -13.10 6.35
CA MET A 185 -8.01 -12.41 6.51
C MET A 185 -8.06 -11.02 5.85
N SER A 186 -7.83 -9.98 6.64
CA SER A 186 -7.86 -8.59 6.19
C SER A 186 -6.55 -7.87 6.58
N PRO A 187 -6.08 -6.89 5.78
CA PRO A 187 -6.64 -6.45 4.50
C PRO A 187 -6.47 -7.51 3.39
N ASP A 188 -7.10 -7.32 2.23
CA ASP A 188 -6.95 -8.26 1.11
C ASP A 188 -5.68 -8.04 0.29
N ILE A 189 -5.28 -6.76 0.13
CA ILE A 189 -4.20 -6.35 -0.77
C ILE A 189 -3.64 -5.00 -0.32
N ALA A 190 -2.34 -4.79 -0.48
CA ALA A 190 -1.69 -3.50 -0.32
C ALA A 190 -1.52 -2.77 -1.66
N ALA A 191 -1.58 -1.44 -1.64
CA ALA A 191 -1.32 -0.59 -2.79
C ALA A 191 -0.71 0.76 -2.36
N PRO A 192 -0.06 1.51 -3.27
CA PRO A 192 0.55 2.79 -2.95
C PRO A 192 -0.44 3.78 -2.34
N GLY A 193 -0.18 4.18 -1.10
CA GLY A 193 -1.05 5.06 -0.33
C GLY A 193 -0.35 6.22 0.34
N VAL A 194 0.97 6.36 0.21
CA VAL A 194 1.72 7.41 0.91
C VAL A 194 2.42 8.34 -0.06
N ASN A 195 2.28 9.63 0.24
CA ASN A 195 2.76 10.75 -0.57
C ASN A 195 2.25 10.67 -2.02
N ILE A 196 0.95 10.39 -2.16
CA ILE A 196 0.27 10.30 -3.45
C ILE A 196 -0.14 11.69 -3.91
N LEU A 197 0.43 12.11 -5.04
CA LEU A 197 0.05 13.34 -5.73
C LEU A 197 -1.22 13.11 -6.56
N ALA A 198 -2.28 13.87 -6.28
CA ALA A 198 -3.53 13.82 -7.03
C ALA A 198 -4.10 15.22 -7.27
N ALA A 199 -5.12 15.33 -8.11
CA ALA A 199 -5.83 16.60 -8.34
C ALA A 199 -6.46 17.12 -7.05
N TRP A 200 -6.46 18.44 -6.88
CA TRP A 200 -7.02 19.12 -5.71
C TRP A 200 -7.94 20.26 -6.10
N ARG A 201 -8.71 20.74 -5.13
CA ARG A 201 -9.66 21.82 -5.29
C ARG A 201 -8.91 23.14 -5.46
N GLY A 202 -9.01 23.76 -6.64
CA GLY A 202 -8.35 25.03 -6.95
C GLY A 202 -8.89 26.25 -6.19
N ASN A 203 -9.91 26.09 -5.34
CA ASN A 203 -10.45 27.13 -4.47
C ASN A 203 -10.16 26.87 -2.98
N ASP A 204 -9.39 25.83 -2.66
CA ASP A 204 -9.10 25.44 -1.28
C ASP A 204 -7.94 26.25 -0.71
N THR A 205 -8.26 27.36 -0.04
CA THR A 205 -7.26 28.27 0.51
C THR A 205 -6.61 27.75 1.79
N SER A 206 -7.12 26.68 2.42
CA SER A 206 -6.50 26.13 3.64
C SER A 206 -5.13 25.53 3.36
N GLU A 207 -4.94 24.98 2.16
CA GLU A 207 -3.70 24.35 1.72
C GLU A 207 -2.83 25.28 0.86
N ALA A 208 -3.24 26.55 0.71
CA ALA A 208 -2.50 27.54 -0.05
C ALA A 208 -1.35 28.09 0.80
N LEU A 209 -0.15 28.13 0.22
CA LEU A 209 0.97 28.83 0.84
C LEU A 209 0.65 30.33 0.94
N LYS A 210 1.09 30.97 2.03
CA LYS A 210 0.84 32.40 2.26
C LYS A 210 1.28 33.24 1.06
N GLY A 211 0.33 33.99 0.48
CA GLY A 211 0.57 34.83 -0.70
C GLY A 211 0.58 34.08 -2.05
N GLN A 212 0.22 32.80 -2.08
CA GLN A 212 0.11 32.01 -3.31
C GLN A 212 -1.33 31.59 -3.60
N ALA A 213 -1.60 31.26 -4.86
CA ALA A 213 -2.87 30.68 -5.26
C ALA A 213 -3.01 29.24 -4.71
N PRO A 214 -4.24 28.76 -4.47
CA PRO A 214 -4.49 27.38 -4.09
C PRO A 214 -3.87 26.37 -5.07
N PRO A 215 -3.34 25.24 -4.58
CA PRO A 215 -2.74 24.24 -5.43
C PRO A 215 -3.81 23.48 -6.24
N LEU A 216 -3.52 23.22 -7.52
CA LEU A 216 -4.35 22.35 -8.38
C LEU A 216 -4.08 20.86 -8.16
N PHE A 217 -2.99 20.53 -7.46
CA PHE A 217 -2.60 19.17 -7.10
C PHE A 217 -2.06 19.16 -5.68
N TYR A 218 -2.40 18.13 -4.92
CA TYR A 218 -2.02 18.01 -3.53
C TYR A 218 -1.51 16.60 -3.23
N VAL A 219 -0.62 16.51 -2.23
CA VAL A 219 0.01 15.26 -1.82
C VAL A 219 -0.65 14.80 -0.54
N LEU A 220 -1.21 13.59 -0.55
CA LEU A 220 -1.85 12.99 0.62
C LEU A 220 -1.38 11.56 0.85
N SER A 221 -1.57 11.12 2.09
CA SER A 221 -1.26 9.78 2.56
C SER A 221 -2.49 9.15 3.23
N GLY A 222 -2.69 7.85 3.02
CA GLY A 222 -3.74 7.04 3.61
C GLY A 222 -4.23 5.92 2.70
N THR A 223 -4.93 4.92 3.26
CA THR A 223 -5.58 3.88 2.44
C THR A 223 -6.65 4.44 1.50
N SER A 224 -7.22 5.61 1.81
CA SER A 224 -8.05 6.38 0.88
C SER A 224 -7.35 6.67 -0.45
N MET A 225 -6.02 6.77 -0.45
CA MET A 225 -5.21 6.94 -1.66
C MET A 225 -4.79 5.60 -2.27
N SER A 226 -4.65 4.54 -1.47
CA SER A 226 -4.43 3.17 -1.95
C SER A 226 -5.66 2.61 -2.70
N CYS A 227 -6.86 2.84 -2.17
CA CYS A 227 -8.13 2.34 -2.72
C CYS A 227 -8.30 2.65 -4.22
N PRO A 228 -8.20 3.90 -4.71
CA PRO A 228 -8.41 4.21 -6.12
C PRO A 228 -7.37 3.56 -7.05
N HIS A 229 -6.15 3.26 -6.57
CA HIS A 229 -5.18 2.48 -7.35
C HIS A 229 -5.71 1.07 -7.61
N VAL A 230 -6.22 0.39 -6.58
CA VAL A 230 -6.81 -0.95 -6.71
C VAL A 230 -8.08 -0.90 -7.55
N SER A 231 -8.93 0.12 -7.37
CA SER A 231 -10.13 0.32 -8.19
C SER A 231 -9.81 0.48 -9.68
N GLY A 232 -8.76 1.24 -10.03
CA GLY A 232 -8.30 1.38 -11.41
C GLY A 232 -7.82 0.05 -12.01
N ILE A 233 -7.13 -0.77 -11.23
CA ILE A 233 -6.69 -2.11 -11.65
C ILE A 233 -7.88 -3.04 -11.81
N ALA A 234 -8.84 -3.02 -10.88
CA ALA A 234 -10.08 -3.79 -11.00
C ALA A 234 -10.88 -3.41 -12.26
N ALA A 235 -10.95 -2.11 -12.59
CA ALA A 235 -11.58 -1.63 -13.81
C ALA A 235 -10.85 -2.13 -15.07
N ALA A 236 -9.51 -2.15 -15.07
CA ALA A 236 -8.72 -2.71 -16.17
C ALA A 236 -8.98 -4.22 -16.36
N VAL A 237 -9.06 -4.98 -15.27
CA VAL A 237 -9.42 -6.41 -15.31
C VAL A 237 -10.85 -6.59 -15.85
N LYS A 238 -11.82 -5.81 -15.37
CA LYS A 238 -13.21 -5.85 -15.85
C LYS A 238 -13.33 -5.49 -17.33
N SER A 239 -12.55 -4.51 -17.79
CA SER A 239 -12.52 -4.12 -19.20
C SER A 239 -11.99 -5.25 -20.09
N LYS A 240 -10.98 -5.99 -19.63
CA LYS A 240 -10.44 -7.15 -20.36
C LYS A 240 -11.37 -8.37 -20.27
N PHE A 241 -12.05 -8.56 -19.14
CA PHE A 241 -12.94 -9.70 -18.89
C PHE A 241 -14.35 -9.20 -18.51
N PRO A 242 -15.16 -8.74 -19.49
CA PRO A 242 -16.45 -8.10 -19.22
C PRO A 242 -17.46 -9.00 -18.50
N THR A 243 -17.35 -10.32 -18.65
CA THR A 243 -18.24 -11.30 -18.02
C THR A 243 -17.86 -11.66 -16.59
N TRP A 244 -16.67 -11.28 -16.12
CA TRP A 244 -16.23 -11.66 -14.78
C TRP A 244 -17.02 -10.95 -13.69
N GLY A 245 -17.41 -11.72 -12.68
CA GLY A 245 -17.99 -11.20 -11.45
C GLY A 245 -16.94 -10.52 -10.55
N PRO A 246 -17.38 -9.80 -9.50
CA PRO A 246 -16.48 -9.12 -8.57
C PRO A 246 -15.47 -10.05 -7.90
N SER A 247 -15.87 -11.27 -7.51
CA SER A 247 -15.00 -12.26 -6.85
C SER A 247 -13.87 -12.74 -7.75
N ALA A 248 -14.14 -13.01 -9.04
CA ALA A 248 -13.11 -13.37 -10.01
C ALA A 248 -12.07 -12.25 -10.21
N ILE A 249 -12.52 -10.99 -10.28
CA ILE A 249 -11.63 -9.83 -10.41
C ILE A 249 -10.76 -9.68 -9.17
N LYS A 250 -11.37 -9.76 -8.00
CA LYS A 250 -10.68 -9.73 -6.70
C LYS A 250 -9.64 -10.84 -6.61
N SER A 251 -10.02 -12.05 -6.98
CA SER A 251 -9.13 -13.21 -6.99
C SER A 251 -7.92 -13.01 -7.91
N ALA A 252 -8.12 -12.48 -9.12
CA ALA A 252 -7.01 -12.21 -10.03
C ALA A 252 -6.02 -11.18 -9.46
N ILE A 253 -6.53 -10.17 -8.75
CA ILE A 253 -5.71 -9.15 -8.09
C ILE A 253 -4.89 -9.77 -6.94
N MET A 254 -5.55 -10.51 -6.04
CA MET A 254 -4.92 -11.07 -4.85
C MET A 254 -3.89 -12.15 -5.21
N THR A 255 -4.26 -13.10 -6.06
CA THR A 255 -3.42 -14.28 -6.35
C THR A 255 -2.15 -13.96 -7.15
N THR A 256 -2.10 -12.77 -7.75
CA THR A 256 -0.97 -12.30 -8.56
C THR A 256 -0.15 -11.19 -7.89
N ALA A 257 -0.46 -10.87 -6.63
CA ALA A 257 0.23 -9.87 -5.82
C ALA A 257 1.71 -10.21 -5.60
N THR A 258 2.55 -9.19 -5.44
CA THR A 258 3.98 -9.36 -5.15
C THR A 258 4.21 -9.47 -3.65
N GLN A 259 5.08 -10.41 -3.25
CA GLN A 259 5.45 -10.65 -1.84
C GLN A 259 6.78 -10.01 -1.46
N THR A 260 7.46 -9.38 -2.43
CA THR A 260 8.81 -8.86 -2.24
C THR A 260 8.88 -7.38 -2.54
N ASN A 261 9.73 -6.70 -1.78
CA ASN A 261 10.08 -5.31 -2.01
C ASN A 261 10.96 -5.14 -3.28
N ASN A 262 11.33 -3.90 -3.58
CA ASN A 262 12.17 -3.56 -4.74
C ASN A 262 13.61 -4.11 -4.67
N MET A 263 14.06 -4.54 -3.49
CA MET A 263 15.34 -5.21 -3.25
C MET A 263 15.23 -6.74 -3.33
N LYS A 264 14.05 -7.28 -3.70
CA LYS A 264 13.73 -8.71 -3.71
C LYS A 264 13.74 -9.37 -2.32
N GLY A 265 13.77 -8.57 -1.26
CA GLY A 265 13.59 -9.03 0.12
C GLY A 265 12.12 -9.06 0.53
N PRO A 266 11.82 -9.53 1.76
CA PRO A 266 10.47 -9.48 2.30
C PRO A 266 9.96 -8.04 2.36
N ILE A 267 8.66 -7.86 2.25
CA ILE A 267 8.02 -6.58 2.55
C ILE A 267 8.13 -6.35 4.06
N THR A 268 8.38 -5.10 4.46
CA THR A 268 8.53 -4.72 5.86
C THR A 268 7.49 -3.69 6.26
N THR A 269 7.18 -3.66 7.55
CA THR A 269 6.50 -2.53 8.17
C THR A 269 7.42 -1.31 8.18
N ASP A 270 6.88 -0.17 8.56
CA ASP A 270 7.60 1.08 8.80
C ASP A 270 8.61 0.99 9.94
N LEU A 271 8.35 0.12 10.93
CA LEU A 271 9.28 -0.23 11.99
C LEU A 271 10.43 -1.16 11.52
N GLY A 272 10.43 -1.56 10.24
CA GLY A 272 11.44 -2.44 9.66
C GLY A 272 11.27 -3.92 9.99
N ALA A 273 10.22 -4.29 10.73
CA ALA A 273 9.85 -5.68 10.95
C ALA A 273 9.35 -6.32 9.66
N VAL A 274 9.52 -7.64 9.52
CA VAL A 274 8.94 -8.38 8.39
C VAL A 274 7.43 -8.29 8.47
N ALA A 275 6.80 -7.78 7.40
CA ALA A 275 5.36 -7.64 7.34
C ALA A 275 4.70 -9.01 7.11
N THR A 276 3.55 -9.17 7.76
CA THR A 276 2.71 -10.36 7.75
C THR A 276 1.51 -10.17 6.80
N PRO A 277 0.76 -11.22 6.49
CA PRO A 277 -0.52 -11.10 5.81
C PRO A 277 -1.54 -10.19 6.51
N TYR A 278 -1.41 -9.92 7.81
CA TYR A 278 -2.22 -8.90 8.47
C TYR A 278 -1.86 -7.45 8.11
N ASP A 279 -0.68 -7.25 7.52
CA ASP A 279 -0.23 -5.93 7.06
C ASP A 279 -0.59 -5.67 5.59
N TYR A 280 -0.50 -6.69 4.73
CA TYR A 280 -0.68 -6.53 3.28
C TYR A 280 -1.63 -7.52 2.61
N GLY A 281 -2.26 -8.40 3.37
CA GLY A 281 -3.12 -9.45 2.83
C GLY A 281 -2.37 -10.41 1.93
N ALA A 282 -2.84 -10.47 0.68
CA ALA A 282 -2.22 -11.26 -0.35
C ALA A 282 -0.90 -10.68 -0.87
N GLY A 283 -0.56 -9.41 -0.60
CA GLY A 283 0.69 -8.77 -1.02
C GLY A 283 0.48 -7.36 -1.58
N GLU A 284 1.49 -6.80 -2.23
CA GLU A 284 1.36 -5.53 -2.95
C GLU A 284 0.79 -5.78 -4.37
N VAL A 285 -0.17 -4.96 -4.77
CA VAL A 285 -0.85 -5.08 -6.06
C VAL A 285 0.12 -4.95 -7.24
N THR A 286 -0.15 -5.67 -8.33
CA THR A 286 0.59 -5.54 -9.59
C THR A 286 -0.32 -5.04 -10.71
N THR A 287 0.24 -4.29 -11.66
CA THR A 287 -0.56 -3.58 -12.67
C THR A 287 -0.98 -4.43 -13.87
N THR A 288 -0.23 -5.49 -14.19
CA THR A 288 -0.46 -6.28 -15.42
C THR A 288 -0.71 -7.76 -15.18
N LYS A 289 -0.22 -8.35 -14.08
CA LYS A 289 -0.44 -9.78 -13.81
C LYS A 289 -1.91 -10.16 -13.57
N PRO A 290 -2.77 -9.31 -12.95
CA PRO A 290 -4.19 -9.62 -12.80
C PRO A 290 -4.93 -9.80 -14.13
N LEU A 291 -4.35 -9.31 -15.24
CA LEU A 291 -4.91 -9.50 -16.58
C LEU A 291 -4.66 -10.92 -17.13
N GLN A 292 -3.84 -11.73 -16.47
CA GLN A 292 -3.49 -13.11 -16.85
C GLN A 292 -3.21 -13.96 -15.59
N PRO A 293 -4.21 -14.16 -14.72
CA PRO A 293 -3.99 -14.79 -13.42
C PRO A 293 -3.81 -16.31 -13.49
N GLY A 294 -4.22 -16.95 -14.60
CA GLY A 294 -4.17 -18.42 -14.77
C GLY A 294 -5.36 -19.11 -14.11
N LEU A 295 -5.51 -18.98 -12.79
CA LEU A 295 -6.68 -19.47 -12.05
C LEU A 295 -7.37 -18.34 -11.29
N VAL A 296 -8.68 -18.48 -11.07
CA VAL A 296 -9.45 -17.59 -10.19
C VAL A 296 -10.33 -18.38 -9.23
N TYR A 297 -10.57 -17.80 -8.05
CA TYR A 297 -11.51 -18.25 -7.05
C TYR A 297 -12.80 -17.45 -7.20
N GLU A 298 -13.88 -18.12 -7.57
CA GLU A 298 -15.20 -17.51 -7.70
C GLU A 298 -16.01 -17.81 -6.44
N THR A 299 -16.13 -16.80 -5.59
CA THR A 299 -17.03 -16.82 -4.43
C THR A 299 -18.46 -16.60 -4.90
N ASN A 300 -19.38 -17.42 -4.41
CA ASN A 300 -20.79 -17.37 -4.76
C ASN A 300 -21.57 -16.47 -3.77
N THR A 301 -22.79 -16.07 -4.12
CA THR A 301 -23.63 -15.23 -3.24
C THR A 301 -23.95 -15.91 -1.91
N VAL A 302 -24.21 -17.22 -1.93
CA VAL A 302 -24.55 -18.02 -0.74
C VAL A 302 -23.42 -17.97 0.30
N ASP A 303 -22.17 -18.04 -0.12
CA ASP A 303 -21.00 -17.95 0.75
C ASP A 303 -21.00 -16.62 1.54
N TYR A 304 -21.38 -15.51 0.90
CA TYR A 304 -21.51 -14.21 1.58
C TYR A 304 -22.70 -14.16 2.53
N LEU A 305 -23.81 -14.83 2.21
CA LEU A 305 -24.98 -14.89 3.08
C LEU A 305 -24.70 -15.76 4.31
N GLU A 306 -24.03 -16.90 4.13
CA GLU A 306 -23.56 -17.77 5.21
C GLU A 306 -22.54 -17.05 6.10
N PHE A 307 -21.64 -16.27 5.51
CA PHE A 307 -20.75 -15.38 6.25
C PHE A 307 -21.54 -14.44 7.17
N LEU A 308 -22.56 -13.74 6.65
CA LEU A 308 -23.42 -12.89 7.47
C LEU A 308 -24.14 -13.68 8.57
N CYS A 309 -24.63 -14.89 8.28
CA CYS A 309 -25.24 -15.75 9.29
C CYS A 309 -24.28 -16.05 10.46
N VAL A 310 -23.02 -16.41 10.18
CA VAL A 310 -22.02 -16.69 11.23
C VAL A 310 -21.74 -15.47 12.11
N PHE A 311 -21.83 -14.26 11.56
CA PHE A 311 -21.72 -13.01 12.32
C PHE A 311 -23.00 -12.63 13.11
N GLY A 312 -24.00 -13.51 13.15
CA GLY A 312 -25.21 -13.33 13.94
C GLY A 312 -26.31 -12.52 13.25
N TYR A 313 -26.21 -12.31 11.93
CA TYR A 313 -27.29 -11.69 11.17
C TYR A 313 -28.36 -12.72 10.82
N ASP A 314 -29.58 -12.48 11.28
CA ASP A 314 -30.74 -13.27 10.87
C ASP A 314 -31.20 -12.91 9.45
N ILE A 315 -32.08 -13.75 8.88
CA ILE A 315 -32.59 -13.57 7.51
C ILE A 315 -33.27 -12.22 7.28
N SER A 316 -33.93 -11.66 8.31
CA SER A 316 -34.62 -10.37 8.20
C SER A 316 -33.61 -9.24 8.04
N LYS A 317 -32.52 -9.26 8.82
CA LYS A 317 -31.41 -8.30 8.67
C LYS A 317 -30.64 -8.50 7.38
N ILE A 318 -30.39 -9.74 6.97
CA ILE A 318 -29.70 -10.04 5.70
C ILE A 318 -30.47 -9.45 4.52
N LYS A 319 -31.80 -9.53 4.51
CA LYS A 319 -32.64 -8.93 3.47
C LYS A 319 -32.61 -7.39 3.44
N LEU A 320 -32.17 -6.74 4.53
CA LEU A 320 -31.91 -5.29 4.53
C LEU A 320 -30.55 -4.94 3.90
N ILE A 321 -29.59 -5.87 3.95
CA ILE A 321 -28.21 -5.68 3.48
C ILE A 321 -28.06 -6.10 2.02
N SER A 322 -28.65 -7.24 1.65
CA SER A 322 -28.56 -7.83 0.31
C SER A 322 -29.92 -7.84 -0.36
N THR A 323 -29.98 -7.26 -1.56
CA THR A 323 -31.15 -7.36 -2.45
C THR A 323 -31.19 -8.68 -3.22
N VAL A 324 -30.14 -9.51 -3.11
CA VAL A 324 -29.98 -10.78 -3.84
C VAL A 324 -29.89 -11.90 -2.82
N VAL A 325 -31.06 -12.30 -2.30
CA VAL A 325 -31.21 -13.46 -1.41
C VAL A 325 -32.03 -14.50 -2.16
N PRO A 326 -31.50 -15.72 -2.41
CA PRO A 326 -32.26 -16.76 -3.08
C PRO A 326 -33.57 -17.10 -2.36
N ASP A 327 -34.61 -17.43 -3.12
CA ASP A 327 -35.87 -17.87 -2.56
C ASP A 327 -35.68 -19.12 -1.69
N GLY A 328 -36.21 -19.10 -0.47
CA GLY A 328 -36.06 -20.18 0.49
C GLY A 328 -34.71 -20.24 1.21
N PHE A 329 -33.80 -19.29 1.01
CA PHE A 329 -32.55 -19.24 1.79
C PHE A 329 -32.83 -19.03 3.29
N THR A 330 -32.22 -19.87 4.11
CA THR A 330 -32.22 -19.81 5.57
C THR A 330 -30.79 -19.99 6.07
N CYS A 331 -30.44 -19.31 7.16
CA CYS A 331 -29.14 -19.54 7.82
C CYS A 331 -29.03 -21.01 8.25
N PRO A 332 -27.90 -21.69 7.98
CA PRO A 332 -27.68 -23.07 8.42
C PRO A 332 -27.76 -23.22 9.93
N GLU A 333 -28.24 -24.39 10.38
CA GLU A 333 -28.10 -24.80 11.78
C GLU A 333 -26.64 -25.21 12.05
N GLY A 334 -26.14 -24.97 13.27
CA GLY A 334 -24.76 -25.33 13.63
C GLY A 334 -23.68 -24.42 13.02
N LEU A 335 -23.93 -23.10 13.04
CA LEU A 335 -22.96 -22.09 12.59
C LEU A 335 -21.62 -22.25 13.34
N SER A 336 -20.54 -22.44 12.58
CA SER A 336 -19.18 -22.52 13.12
C SER A 336 -18.22 -21.65 12.29
N ALA A 337 -17.07 -21.32 12.87
CA ALA A 337 -16.00 -20.62 12.16
C ALA A 337 -15.45 -21.43 10.96
N ASP A 338 -15.67 -22.75 10.94
CA ASP A 338 -15.26 -23.61 9.83
C ASP A 338 -16.09 -23.34 8.57
N LEU A 339 -17.32 -22.81 8.70
CA LEU A 339 -18.14 -22.38 7.57
C LEU A 339 -17.47 -21.20 6.83
N ILE A 340 -16.96 -20.21 7.58
CA ILE A 340 -16.21 -19.09 7.01
C ILE A 340 -14.90 -19.58 6.38
N SER A 341 -14.24 -20.54 7.03
CA SER A 341 -12.98 -21.12 6.54
C SER A 341 -13.13 -21.76 5.15
N ASN A 342 -14.34 -22.27 4.82
CA ASN A 342 -14.68 -22.91 3.56
C ASN A 342 -15.20 -21.98 2.46
N MET A 343 -15.42 -20.70 2.77
CA MET A 343 -15.74 -19.69 1.76
C MET A 343 -14.73 -19.74 0.61
N ASN A 344 -15.19 -19.78 -0.64
CA ASN A 344 -14.31 -19.94 -1.81
C ASN A 344 -13.56 -18.64 -2.13
N TYR A 345 -12.63 -18.29 -1.25
CA TYR A 345 -11.95 -17.01 -1.18
C TYR A 345 -10.45 -17.18 -1.43
N PRO A 346 -9.77 -16.21 -2.08
CA PRO A 346 -8.33 -16.25 -2.39
C PRO A 346 -7.41 -15.99 -1.18
N SER A 347 -7.85 -16.37 0.03
CA SER A 347 -7.06 -16.52 1.24
C SER A 347 -7.73 -17.58 2.13
N ILE A 348 -7.00 -18.13 3.09
CA ILE A 348 -7.53 -19.12 4.05
C ILE A 348 -7.30 -18.58 5.46
N ALA A 349 -8.35 -18.52 6.26
CA ALA A 349 -8.26 -18.24 7.68
C ALA A 349 -8.82 -19.44 8.43
N ILE A 350 -8.01 -20.07 9.28
CA ILE A 350 -8.40 -21.15 10.17
C ILE A 350 -8.41 -20.58 11.59
N SER A 351 -9.56 -20.59 12.24
CA SER A 351 -9.72 -20.06 13.60
C SER A 351 -10.09 -21.15 14.59
N GLY A 352 -9.77 -20.96 15.88
CA GLY A 352 -10.07 -21.93 16.93
C GLY A 352 -9.28 -23.23 16.75
N PHE A 353 -8.00 -23.12 16.39
CA PHE A 353 -7.13 -24.27 16.15
C PHE A 353 -6.43 -24.68 17.44
N ASP A 354 -7.03 -25.61 18.19
CA ASP A 354 -6.48 -26.10 19.46
C ASP A 354 -5.36 -27.15 19.31
N GLY A 355 -5.04 -27.51 18.07
CA GLY A 355 -3.99 -28.44 17.70
C GLY A 355 -4.27 -29.91 18.03
N LYS A 356 -5.45 -30.26 18.57
CA LYS A 356 -5.84 -31.65 18.84
C LYS A 356 -6.40 -32.33 17.61
N GLU A 357 -7.17 -31.58 16.83
CA GLU A 357 -7.80 -32.07 15.60
C GLU A 357 -7.22 -31.37 14.36
N SER A 358 -7.30 -32.07 13.23
CA SER A 358 -6.92 -31.48 11.95
C SER A 358 -8.08 -30.63 11.42
N LYS A 359 -7.78 -29.45 10.89
CA LYS A 359 -8.78 -28.61 10.21
C LYS A 359 -8.59 -28.67 8.71
N MET A 360 -9.69 -28.62 7.96
CA MET A 360 -9.67 -28.66 6.51
C MET A 360 -10.39 -27.43 5.92
N ALA A 361 -9.78 -26.82 4.91
CA ALA A 361 -10.42 -25.81 4.08
C ALA A 361 -10.55 -26.33 2.64
N ILE A 362 -11.74 -26.20 2.06
CA ILE A 362 -12.02 -26.59 0.68
C ILE A 362 -12.01 -25.35 -0.22
N ARG A 363 -11.44 -25.47 -1.40
CA ARG A 363 -11.41 -24.41 -2.42
C ARG A 363 -11.75 -24.96 -3.79
N THR A 364 -12.36 -24.13 -4.62
CA THR A 364 -12.62 -24.42 -6.03
C THR A 364 -12.01 -23.33 -6.90
N VAL A 365 -11.21 -23.73 -7.87
CA VAL A 365 -10.53 -22.84 -8.80
C VAL A 365 -11.01 -23.06 -10.22
N THR A 366 -11.16 -21.97 -10.97
CA THR A 366 -11.52 -21.97 -12.39
C THR A 366 -10.29 -21.65 -13.22
N ASN A 367 -9.98 -22.49 -14.23
CA ASN A 367 -8.94 -22.17 -15.21
C ASN A 367 -9.43 -21.08 -16.17
N VAL A 368 -8.70 -19.96 -16.15
CA VAL A 368 -8.88 -18.80 -17.04
C VAL A 368 -7.59 -18.46 -17.78
N GLY A 369 -6.61 -19.37 -17.75
CA GLY A 369 -5.42 -19.31 -18.56
C GLY A 369 -5.75 -19.47 -20.04
N VAL A 370 -4.79 -19.15 -20.90
CA VAL A 370 -4.96 -19.31 -22.35
C VAL A 370 -4.98 -20.78 -22.78
N ASP A 371 -4.41 -21.66 -21.97
CA ASP A 371 -4.28 -23.09 -22.24
C ASP A 371 -5.43 -23.82 -21.53
N ASP A 372 -6.42 -24.31 -22.30
CA ASP A 372 -7.59 -25.03 -21.77
C ASP A 372 -7.23 -26.38 -21.12
N GLU A 373 -6.13 -26.99 -21.57
CA GLU A 373 -5.61 -28.27 -21.07
C GLU A 373 -4.25 -28.00 -20.43
N THR A 374 -4.18 -28.07 -19.10
CA THR A 374 -2.97 -27.73 -18.35
C THR A 374 -2.97 -28.41 -16.99
N LEU A 375 -1.78 -28.74 -16.50
CA LEU A 375 -1.55 -29.31 -15.19
C LEU A 375 -0.96 -28.25 -14.25
N TYR A 376 -1.62 -27.98 -13.14
CA TYR A 376 -1.07 -27.19 -12.04
C TYR A 376 -0.57 -28.13 -10.94
N THR A 377 0.59 -27.82 -10.37
CA THR A 377 1.13 -28.50 -9.19
C THR A 377 1.13 -27.54 -8.01
N ALA A 378 0.72 -28.02 -6.84
CA ALA A 378 0.74 -27.25 -5.60
C ALA A 378 2.15 -27.22 -5.00
N THR A 379 2.50 -26.09 -4.41
CA THR A 379 3.65 -25.91 -3.53
C THR A 379 3.17 -25.19 -2.28
N VAL A 380 3.70 -25.55 -1.12
CA VAL A 380 3.27 -24.97 0.16
C VAL A 380 4.47 -24.39 0.88
N ASP A 381 4.31 -23.16 1.35
CA ASP A 381 5.23 -22.48 2.26
C ASP A 381 4.63 -22.60 3.66
N VAL A 382 5.27 -23.40 4.51
CA VAL A 382 4.71 -23.88 5.78
C VAL A 382 5.50 -23.27 6.95
N PRO A 383 4.84 -22.61 7.91
CA PRO A 383 5.50 -22.10 9.10
C PRO A 383 5.93 -23.23 10.04
N THR A 384 6.91 -22.95 10.90
CA THR A 384 7.31 -23.90 11.95
C THR A 384 6.14 -24.13 12.91
N GLY A 385 5.90 -25.39 13.31
CA GLY A 385 4.80 -25.75 14.22
C GLY A 385 3.51 -26.22 13.53
N LEU A 386 3.49 -26.23 12.19
CA LEU A 386 2.34 -26.62 11.39
C LEU A 386 2.74 -27.64 10.32
N LYS A 387 1.86 -28.60 10.04
CA LYS A 387 1.88 -29.44 8.84
C LYS A 387 0.71 -29.03 7.96
N VAL A 388 0.98 -28.78 6.68
CA VAL A 388 -0.05 -28.39 5.70
C VAL A 388 0.03 -29.28 4.48
N GLU A 389 -1.08 -29.94 4.16
CA GLU A 389 -1.19 -30.89 3.04
C GLU A 389 -2.28 -30.43 2.06
N VAL A 390 -2.00 -30.50 0.76
CA VAL A 390 -2.94 -30.11 -0.31
C VAL A 390 -3.37 -31.35 -1.08
N MET A 391 -4.67 -31.58 -1.18
CA MET A 391 -5.25 -32.78 -1.81
C MET A 391 -6.32 -32.42 -2.86
N PRO A 392 -6.16 -32.82 -4.13
CA PRO A 392 -4.98 -33.46 -4.71
C PRO A 392 -3.80 -32.49 -4.82
N GLU A 393 -2.56 -32.99 -4.89
CA GLU A 393 -1.36 -32.15 -5.11
C GLU A 393 -1.26 -31.56 -6.52
N LYS A 394 -2.09 -32.07 -7.44
CA LYS A 394 -2.10 -31.72 -8.86
C LYS A 394 -3.53 -31.51 -9.36
N LEU A 395 -3.74 -30.44 -10.12
CA LEU A 395 -5.01 -30.13 -10.77
C LEU A 395 -4.84 -30.20 -12.29
N GLN A 396 -5.43 -31.23 -12.89
CA GLN A 396 -5.43 -31.44 -14.34
C GLN A 396 -6.70 -30.83 -14.94
N PHE A 397 -6.58 -29.64 -15.53
CA PHE A 397 -7.67 -29.03 -16.27
C PHE A 397 -7.76 -29.60 -17.68
N THR A 398 -8.98 -29.67 -18.19
CA THR A 398 -9.27 -30.06 -19.57
C THR A 398 -10.31 -29.12 -20.16
N LYS A 399 -10.54 -29.20 -21.48
CA LYS A 399 -11.62 -28.44 -22.14
C LYS A 399 -13.00 -28.67 -21.53
N SER A 400 -13.28 -29.89 -21.10
CA SER A 400 -14.54 -30.27 -20.45
C SER A 400 -14.58 -29.94 -18.96
N ASN A 401 -13.42 -29.87 -18.30
CA ASN A 401 -13.32 -29.65 -16.87
C ASN A 401 -12.47 -28.42 -16.53
N LYS A 402 -13.12 -27.26 -16.52
CA LYS A 402 -12.49 -25.96 -16.23
C LYS A 402 -12.53 -25.56 -14.76
N LYS A 403 -13.28 -26.28 -13.91
CA LYS A 403 -13.45 -25.99 -12.47
C LYS A 403 -13.06 -27.20 -11.66
N LEU A 404 -12.08 -27.04 -10.77
CA LEU A 404 -11.59 -28.14 -9.94
C LEU A 404 -11.53 -27.73 -8.47
N GLY A 405 -11.94 -28.66 -7.61
CA GLY A 405 -11.85 -28.53 -6.16
C GLY A 405 -10.56 -29.12 -5.61
N TYR A 406 -10.08 -28.57 -4.50
CA TYR A 406 -9.02 -29.15 -3.68
C TYR A 406 -9.26 -28.85 -2.20
N GLY A 407 -8.76 -29.75 -1.33
CA GLY A 407 -8.74 -29.57 0.11
C GLY A 407 -7.34 -29.17 0.60
N VAL A 408 -7.31 -28.41 1.68
CA VAL A 408 -6.09 -28.03 2.42
C VAL A 408 -6.27 -28.49 3.85
N ILE A 409 -5.39 -29.36 4.31
CA ILE A 409 -5.43 -29.96 5.65
C ILE A 409 -4.35 -29.32 6.51
N PHE A 410 -4.73 -28.85 7.69
CA PHE A 410 -3.88 -28.23 8.68
C PHE A 410 -3.81 -29.13 9.91
N THR A 411 -2.59 -29.54 10.30
CA THR A 411 -2.35 -30.38 11.47
C THR A 411 -1.25 -29.76 12.31
N SER A 412 -1.43 -29.71 13.63
CA SER A 412 -0.39 -29.19 14.52
C SER A 412 0.77 -30.16 14.63
N THR A 413 2.00 -29.66 14.64
CA THR A 413 3.18 -30.46 15.00
C THR A 413 3.66 -30.18 16.43
N THR A 414 2.99 -29.28 17.15
CA THR A 414 3.36 -28.83 18.50
C THR A 414 2.15 -28.76 19.42
N SER A 415 2.35 -29.04 20.71
CA SER A 415 1.27 -29.12 21.72
C SER A 415 0.73 -27.77 22.21
N SER A 416 1.35 -26.64 21.85
CA SER A 416 0.85 -25.29 22.19
C SER A 416 1.11 -24.30 21.06
N GLN A 417 0.06 -23.81 20.40
CA GLN A 417 0.15 -22.63 19.55
C GLN A 417 -0.23 -21.39 20.38
N LYS A 418 0.67 -20.41 20.45
CA LYS A 418 0.44 -19.13 21.14
C LYS A 418 0.41 -17.93 20.19
N GLU A 419 0.88 -18.10 18.97
CA GLU A 419 1.00 -17.06 17.96
C GLU A 419 0.35 -17.52 16.66
N ASP A 420 -0.15 -16.56 15.89
CA ASP A 420 -0.76 -16.82 14.59
C ASP A 420 0.29 -17.30 13.59
N LEU A 421 -0.03 -18.40 12.90
CA LEU A 421 0.89 -19.04 11.96
C LEU A 421 0.52 -18.67 10.52
N PHE A 422 1.46 -18.06 9.80
CA PHE A 422 1.26 -17.62 8.41
C PHE A 422 2.02 -18.50 7.43
N GLY A 423 1.39 -18.78 6.29
CA GLY A 423 2.04 -19.44 5.17
C GLY A 423 1.31 -19.19 3.86
N SER A 424 1.62 -19.99 2.84
CA SER A 424 0.90 -19.87 1.58
C SER A 424 0.89 -21.15 0.75
N ILE A 425 -0.11 -21.25 -0.12
CA ILE A 425 -0.20 -22.28 -1.15
C ILE A 425 -0.01 -21.58 -2.49
N THR A 426 0.82 -22.15 -3.36
CA THR A 426 1.02 -21.67 -4.71
C THR A 426 0.78 -22.77 -5.72
N TRP A 427 -0.20 -22.56 -6.59
CA TRP A 427 -0.40 -23.38 -7.78
C TRP A 427 0.45 -22.85 -8.94
N THR A 428 1.17 -23.74 -9.62
CA THR A 428 1.93 -23.35 -10.82
C THR A 428 1.88 -24.40 -11.92
N ASN A 429 1.86 -23.95 -13.16
CA ASN A 429 2.06 -24.74 -14.37
C ASN A 429 3.33 -24.32 -15.14
N GLY A 430 4.27 -23.65 -14.45
CA GLY A 430 5.47 -23.05 -15.05
C GLY A 430 5.26 -21.66 -15.67
N LYS A 431 4.04 -21.36 -16.15
CA LYS A 431 3.69 -20.06 -16.75
C LYS A 431 2.97 -19.14 -15.78
N TYR A 432 1.95 -19.66 -15.11
CA TYR A 432 1.16 -18.96 -14.10
C TYR A 432 1.61 -19.37 -12.70
N LYS A 433 1.47 -18.44 -11.76
CA LYS A 433 1.68 -18.65 -10.33
C LYS A 433 0.49 -18.03 -9.61
N VAL A 434 -0.28 -18.86 -8.93
CA VAL A 434 -1.52 -18.49 -8.24
C VAL A 434 -1.28 -18.73 -6.75
N ARG A 435 -0.97 -17.65 -6.02
CA ARG A 435 -0.61 -17.72 -4.61
C ARG A 435 -1.79 -17.36 -3.72
N THR A 436 -2.02 -18.14 -2.68
CA THR A 436 -3.09 -17.96 -1.69
C THR A 436 -2.46 -17.96 -0.31
N PRO A 437 -2.46 -16.84 0.44
CA PRO A 437 -1.97 -16.81 1.81
C PRO A 437 -2.93 -17.56 2.73
N PHE A 438 -2.39 -18.11 3.82
CA PHE A 438 -3.19 -18.64 4.91
C PHE A 438 -2.72 -18.14 6.28
N VAL A 439 -3.65 -18.09 7.23
CA VAL A 439 -3.39 -17.88 8.66
C VAL A 439 -4.09 -18.97 9.47
N VAL A 440 -3.42 -19.48 10.49
CA VAL A 440 -3.98 -20.39 11.49
C VAL A 440 -3.87 -19.73 12.85
N THR A 441 -5.00 -19.55 13.53
CA THR A 441 -5.11 -18.89 14.83
C THR A 441 -5.69 -19.86 15.87
N SER A 442 -5.12 -19.86 17.09
CA SER A 442 -5.54 -20.72 18.20
C SER A 442 -6.94 -20.41 18.70
#